data_AF-A0A150IL03-F1
#
_entry.id   AF-A0A150IL03-F1
#
_cell.length_a   1.000
_cell.length_b   1.000
_cell.length_c   1.000
_cell.angle_alpha   90.00
_cell.angle_beta   90.00
_cell.angle_gamma   90.00
#
_symmetry.space_group_name_H-M   'P 1'
#
loop_
_entity.id
_entity.type
_entity.pdbx_description
1 polymer ?
#
loop_
_entity_poly.entity_id
_entity_poly.type
_entity_poly.pdbx_seq_one_letter_code
_entity_poly.pdbx_strand_id
1 'polypeptide(L)'
;MDSDQELPSESLKTYLKQGNISLVLDGYEDLFSDFDPRPYSKRTLSDDFISECKKVVREKKGEISNLELRLLLPKYKRKTSDETIIKRRLKEYFLKQANEKQKELNQSRREGGKWILIGFSLSFLSTLLIRQGNPIFNLPLIITEPGGWFSFWTGLDKLFIEPKGKKPENEFYKNMSKMTVKFLNY
;
A
#
# COMPACT_ATOMS: atom_id res chain seq x y z
N MET A 1 -14.15 -22.00 -30.55
CA MET A 1 -13.68 -21.70 -31.91
C MET A 1 -13.88 -20.21 -32.08
N ASP A 2 -12.88 -19.36 -32.16
CA ASP A 2 -11.54 -19.55 -32.71
C ASP A 2 -10.56 -18.48 -32.15
N SER A 3 -9.27 -18.72 -32.38
CA SER A 3 -8.05 -17.93 -32.10
C SER A 3 -7.04 -18.61 -31.17
N ASP A 4 -6.63 -19.80 -31.61
CA ASP A 4 -5.25 -20.27 -31.45
C ASP A 4 -4.29 -19.34 -32.20
N GLN A 5 -3.88 -18.23 -31.56
CA GLN A 5 -2.75 -17.45 -32.03
C GLN A 5 -1.60 -17.59 -31.05
N GLU A 6 -0.59 -18.38 -31.42
CA GLU A 6 0.78 -18.13 -30.93
C GLU A 6 1.13 -16.70 -31.29
N LEU A 7 1.34 -15.86 -30.27
CA LEU A 7 1.67 -14.45 -30.45
C LEU A 7 3.12 -14.36 -30.99
N PRO A 8 3.36 -13.84 -32.21
CA PRO A 8 4.72 -13.59 -32.69
C PRO A 8 5.54 -12.77 -31.69
N SER A 9 6.85 -12.97 -31.61
CA SER A 9 7.73 -12.29 -30.64
C SER A 9 7.60 -10.75 -30.62
N GLU A 10 7.26 -10.13 -31.75
CA GLU A 10 6.92 -8.70 -31.85
C GLU A 10 5.56 -8.33 -31.22
N SER A 11 4.54 -9.18 -31.38
CA SER A 11 3.23 -8.96 -30.77
C SER A 11 3.32 -9.08 -29.25
N LEU A 12 4.09 -10.02 -28.72
CA LEU A 12 4.43 -10.15 -27.29
C LEU A 12 5.02 -8.84 -26.75
N LYS A 13 6.04 -8.29 -27.41
CA LYS A 13 6.63 -6.99 -27.05
C LYS A 13 5.61 -5.85 -27.08
N THR A 14 4.67 -5.88 -28.02
CA THR A 14 3.59 -4.89 -28.13
C THR A 14 2.57 -5.03 -26.99
N TYR A 15 2.21 -6.26 -26.61
CA TYR A 15 1.34 -6.57 -25.47
C TYR A 15 1.95 -6.17 -24.13
N LEU A 16 3.27 -6.33 -23.96
CA LEU A 16 3.99 -5.91 -22.75
C LEU A 16 4.04 -4.38 -22.61
N LYS A 17 3.98 -3.63 -23.72
CA LYS A 17 4.12 -2.16 -23.74
C LYS A 17 2.83 -1.37 -23.44
N GLN A 18 1.65 -1.98 -23.47
CA GLN A 18 0.34 -1.28 -23.40
C GLN A 18 -0.07 -0.72 -22.01
N GLY A 19 0.81 -0.06 -21.25
CA GLY A 19 0.39 0.59 -19.97
C GLY A 19 0.02 -0.39 -18.82
N ASN A 20 -0.04 -1.69 -19.09
CA ASN A 20 -0.42 -2.74 -18.14
C ASN A 20 0.78 -3.40 -17.45
N ILE A 21 0.59 -3.97 -16.25
CA ILE A 21 1.63 -4.76 -15.59
C ILE A 21 1.64 -6.12 -16.26
N SER A 22 2.75 -6.49 -16.89
CA SER A 22 2.86 -7.76 -17.58
C SER A 22 4.05 -8.54 -17.05
N LEU A 23 3.80 -9.75 -16.57
CA LEU A 23 4.80 -10.62 -15.96
C LEU A 23 4.78 -11.96 -16.69
N VAL A 24 5.96 -12.42 -17.11
CA VAL A 24 6.14 -13.76 -17.67
C VAL A 24 6.45 -14.70 -16.51
N LEU A 25 5.71 -15.80 -16.42
CA LEU A 25 5.86 -16.80 -15.38
C LEU A 25 6.24 -18.13 -16.02
N ASP A 26 7.15 -18.85 -15.36
CA ASP A 26 7.43 -20.24 -15.65
C ASP A 26 6.31 -21.14 -15.11
N GLY A 27 5.65 -20.74 -14.03
CA GLY A 27 4.49 -21.42 -13.47
C GLY A 27 3.70 -20.55 -12.50
N TYR A 28 2.60 -21.08 -11.97
CA TYR A 28 1.84 -20.35 -10.94
C TYR A 28 2.61 -20.17 -9.63
N GLU A 29 3.61 -21.03 -9.38
CA GLU A 29 4.43 -20.98 -8.17
C GLU A 29 5.18 -19.65 -8.03
N ASP A 30 5.58 -19.02 -9.14
CA ASP A 30 6.28 -17.74 -9.16
C ASP A 30 5.48 -16.58 -8.50
N LEU A 31 4.16 -16.75 -8.37
CA LEU A 31 3.28 -15.78 -7.70
C LEU A 31 3.32 -15.91 -6.17
N PHE A 32 3.80 -17.03 -5.65
CA PHE A 32 3.64 -17.45 -4.27
C PHE A 32 4.98 -17.72 -3.59
N SER A 33 4.97 -17.70 -2.26
CA SER A 33 6.13 -18.04 -1.47
C SER A 33 6.41 -19.55 -1.52
N ASP A 34 7.64 -19.91 -1.87
CA ASP A 34 8.12 -21.30 -1.86
C ASP A 34 8.13 -21.91 -0.46
N PHE A 35 8.23 -21.07 0.58
CA PHE A 35 8.20 -21.49 1.99
C PHE A 35 6.80 -21.86 2.49
N ASP A 36 5.75 -21.55 1.74
CA ASP A 36 4.37 -21.78 2.14
C ASP A 36 3.78 -22.97 1.39
N PRO A 37 3.61 -24.17 1.98
CA PRO A 37 3.12 -25.35 1.26
C PRO A 37 1.59 -25.37 1.06
N ARG A 38 0.86 -24.33 1.47
CA ARG A 38 -0.60 -24.30 1.40
C ARG A 38 -1.11 -24.22 -0.05
N PRO A 39 -2.36 -24.63 -0.32
CA PRO A 39 -2.95 -24.47 -1.65
C PRO A 39 -3.08 -23.00 -2.05
N TYR A 40 -3.16 -22.71 -3.36
CA TYR A 40 -3.23 -21.34 -3.92
C TYR A 40 -4.32 -20.45 -3.31
N SER A 41 -5.41 -21.04 -2.80
CA SER A 41 -6.48 -20.31 -2.11
C SER A 41 -6.05 -19.66 -0.79
N LYS A 42 -4.96 -20.14 -0.17
CA LYS A 42 -4.46 -19.68 1.13
C LYS A 42 -2.97 -19.32 1.12
N ARG A 43 -2.23 -19.74 0.10
CA ARG A 43 -0.80 -19.50 -0.04
C ARG A 43 -0.49 -17.99 0.00
N THR A 44 0.64 -17.66 0.61
CA THR A 44 1.17 -16.30 0.70
C THR A 44 1.79 -15.92 -0.65
N LEU A 45 1.53 -14.69 -1.11
CA LEU A 45 2.18 -14.19 -2.32
C LEU A 45 3.68 -14.00 -2.08
N SER A 46 4.49 -14.22 -3.11
CA SER A 46 5.93 -13.97 -3.04
C SER A 46 6.23 -12.48 -2.89
N ASP A 47 7.21 -12.15 -2.06
CA ASP A 47 7.74 -10.79 -1.95
C ASP A 47 8.39 -10.35 -3.26
N ASP A 48 9.01 -11.28 -4.00
CA ASP A 48 9.62 -11.00 -5.31
C ASP A 48 8.55 -10.57 -6.31
N PHE A 49 7.45 -11.33 -6.40
CA PHE A 49 6.29 -10.97 -7.24
C PHE A 49 5.73 -9.58 -6.90
N ILE A 50 5.57 -9.28 -5.60
CA ILE A 50 5.08 -7.98 -5.15
C ILE A 50 6.08 -6.88 -5.52
N SER A 51 7.38 -7.14 -5.37
CA SER A 51 8.44 -6.18 -5.69
C SER A 51 8.46 -5.83 -7.18
N GLU A 52 8.27 -6.81 -8.07
CA GLU A 52 8.17 -6.59 -9.51
C GLU A 52 6.93 -5.76 -9.87
N CYS A 53 5.78 -6.07 -9.28
CA CYS A 53 4.58 -5.25 -9.45
C CYS A 53 4.84 -3.79 -9.01
N LYS A 54 5.52 -3.58 -7.87
CA LYS A 54 5.87 -2.24 -7.37
C LYS A 54 6.79 -1.49 -8.33
N LYS A 55 7.80 -2.16 -8.90
CA LYS A 55 8.72 -1.57 -9.89
C LYS A 55 7.95 -1.06 -11.10
N VAL A 56 7.13 -1.93 -11.71
CA VAL A 56 6.37 -1.58 -12.92
C VAL A 56 5.37 -0.44 -12.66
N VAL A 57 4.67 -0.44 -11.52
CA VAL A 57 3.73 0.66 -11.18
C VAL A 57 4.46 1.99 -10.99
N ARG A 58 5.66 1.98 -10.40
CA ARG A 58 6.45 3.20 -10.18
C ARG A 58 6.97 3.82 -11.46
N GLU A 59 7.24 3.01 -12.49
CA GLU A 59 7.69 3.49 -13.79
C GLU A 59 6.55 4.19 -14.57
N LYS A 60 5.30 3.76 -14.37
CA LYS A 60 4.12 4.22 -15.12
C LYS A 60 3.41 5.44 -14.52
N LYS A 61 4.15 6.39 -13.91
CA LYS A 61 3.57 7.54 -13.19
C LYS A 61 2.53 8.30 -14.04
N GLY A 62 1.25 8.18 -13.68
CA GLY A 62 0.18 9.08 -14.13
C GLY A 62 -0.95 8.48 -14.97
N GLU A 63 -0.75 7.33 -15.62
CA GLU A 63 -1.74 6.74 -16.54
C GLU A 63 -2.31 5.42 -15.99
N ILE A 64 -3.09 5.50 -14.90
CA ILE A 64 -3.62 4.31 -14.20
C ILE A 64 -5.16 4.27 -14.24
N SER A 65 -5.78 4.87 -15.25
CA SER A 65 -7.18 4.57 -15.57
C SER A 65 -7.22 3.22 -16.27
N ASN A 66 -7.50 2.15 -15.51
CA ASN A 66 -7.63 0.74 -15.95
C ASN A 66 -6.35 -0.11 -15.87
N LEU A 67 -5.73 -0.22 -14.69
CA LEU A 67 -4.62 -1.13 -14.46
C LEU A 67 -5.03 -2.60 -14.72
N GLU A 68 -4.37 -3.24 -15.69
CA GLU A 68 -4.47 -4.67 -15.93
C GLU A 68 -3.18 -5.37 -15.49
N LEU A 69 -3.31 -6.46 -14.74
CA LEU A 69 -2.22 -7.39 -14.45
C LEU A 69 -2.34 -8.58 -15.40
N ARG A 70 -1.40 -8.67 -16.33
CA ARG A 70 -1.26 -9.73 -17.34
C ARG A 70 -0.21 -10.72 -16.85
N LEU A 71 -0.63 -11.95 -16.63
CA LEU A 71 0.23 -13.06 -16.24
C LEU A 71 0.37 -13.98 -17.43
N LEU A 72 1.57 -14.03 -18.03
CA LEU A 72 1.85 -14.83 -19.22
C LEU A 72 2.42 -16.18 -18.79
N LEU A 73 1.78 -17.27 -19.21
CA LEU A 73 2.24 -18.64 -18.93
C LEU A 73 2.30 -19.48 -20.21
N PRO A 74 3.16 -20.50 -20.28
CA PRO A 74 3.11 -21.47 -21.37
C PRO A 74 1.73 -22.13 -21.48
N LYS A 75 1.19 -22.26 -22.70
CA LYS A 75 -0.17 -22.79 -22.95
C LYS A 75 -0.45 -24.11 -22.22
N TYR A 76 0.51 -25.03 -22.21
CA TYR A 76 0.37 -26.36 -21.59
C TYR A 76 0.32 -26.34 -20.06
N LYS A 77 0.76 -25.26 -19.41
CA LYS A 77 0.71 -25.11 -17.94
C LYS A 77 -0.58 -24.42 -17.47
N ARG A 78 -1.37 -23.87 -18.38
CA ARG A 78 -2.60 -23.15 -18.04
C ARG A 78 -3.70 -24.10 -17.56
N LYS A 79 -4.39 -23.67 -16.50
CA LYS A 79 -5.46 -24.42 -15.82
C LYS A 79 -6.50 -23.44 -15.29
N THR A 80 -7.64 -23.37 -15.96
CA THR A 80 -8.69 -22.38 -15.67
C THR A 80 -9.24 -22.47 -14.24
N SER A 81 -9.25 -23.66 -13.65
CA SER A 81 -9.64 -23.87 -12.24
C SER A 81 -8.72 -23.11 -11.29
N ASP A 82 -7.41 -23.23 -11.50
CA ASP A 82 -6.39 -22.59 -10.66
C ASP A 82 -6.37 -21.09 -10.91
N GLU A 83 -6.48 -20.65 -12.17
CA GLU A 83 -6.56 -19.22 -12.54
C GLU A 83 -7.70 -18.50 -11.81
N THR A 84 -8.85 -19.15 -11.67
CA THR A 84 -10.01 -18.58 -10.96
C THR A 84 -9.71 -18.39 -9.47
N ILE A 85 -9.07 -19.39 -8.85
CA ILE A 85 -8.67 -19.35 -7.45
C ILE A 85 -7.60 -18.27 -7.22
N ILE A 86 -6.57 -18.23 -8.07
CA ILE A 86 -5.46 -17.28 -7.99
C ILE A 86 -5.96 -15.85 -8.20
N LYS A 87 -6.83 -15.61 -9.18
CA LYS A 87 -7.42 -14.29 -9.45
C LYS A 87 -8.18 -13.75 -8.25
N ARG A 88 -9.02 -14.59 -7.62
CA ARG A 88 -9.70 -14.24 -6.37
C ARG A 88 -8.69 -13.92 -5.27
N ARG A 89 -7.69 -14.79 -5.08
CA ARG A 89 -6.67 -14.67 -4.04
C ARG A 89 -5.88 -13.36 -4.14
N LEU A 90 -5.45 -12.99 -5.35
CA LEU A 90 -4.74 -11.74 -5.63
C LEU A 90 -5.62 -10.54 -5.24
N LYS A 91 -6.87 -10.51 -5.70
CA LYS A 91 -7.79 -9.41 -5.42
C LYS A 91 -8.05 -9.26 -3.91
N GLU A 92 -8.30 -10.36 -3.22
CA GLU A 92 -8.49 -10.38 -1.77
C GLU A 92 -7.24 -9.89 -1.03
N TYR A 93 -6.05 -10.33 -1.43
CA TYR A 93 -4.78 -9.89 -0.85
C TYR A 93 -4.60 -8.37 -0.99
N PHE A 94 -4.68 -7.83 -2.21
CA PHE A 94 -4.44 -6.41 -2.46
C PHE A 94 -5.52 -5.54 -1.80
N LEU A 95 -6.77 -5.98 -1.76
CA LEU A 95 -7.85 -5.28 -1.05
C LEU A 95 -7.59 -5.26 0.46
N LYS A 96 -7.20 -6.39 1.05
CA LYS A 96 -6.87 -6.47 2.48
C LYS A 96 -5.72 -5.53 2.82
N GLN A 97 -4.63 -5.58 2.06
CA GLN A 97 -3.47 -4.71 2.26
C GLN A 97 -3.81 -3.23 2.08
N ALA A 98 -4.59 -2.87 1.06
CA ALA A 98 -5.05 -1.49 0.87
C ALA A 98 -5.84 -0.98 2.08
N ASN A 99 -6.72 -1.81 2.63
CA ASN A 99 -7.50 -1.46 3.83
C ASN A 99 -6.62 -1.33 5.07
N GLU A 100 -5.64 -2.22 5.27
CA GLU A 100 -4.69 -2.16 6.38
C GLU A 100 -3.84 -0.89 6.31
N LYS A 101 -3.26 -0.59 5.15
CA LYS A 101 -2.47 0.65 4.95
C LYS A 101 -3.30 1.92 5.09
N GLN A 102 -4.55 1.91 4.62
CA GLN A 102 -5.44 3.04 4.83
C GLN A 102 -5.81 3.23 6.31
N LYS A 103 -5.97 2.14 7.08
CA LYS A 103 -6.18 2.19 8.54
C LYS A 103 -4.95 2.74 9.25
N GLU A 104 -3.74 2.29 8.92
CA GLU A 104 -2.48 2.82 9.48
C GLU A 104 -2.36 4.34 9.26
N LEU A 105 -2.67 4.83 8.06
CA LEU A 105 -2.69 6.26 7.75
C LEU A 105 -3.72 7.03 8.58
N ASN A 106 -4.92 6.49 8.71
CA ASN A 106 -5.99 7.13 9.49
C ASN A 106 -5.68 7.12 10.99
N GLN A 107 -5.05 6.06 11.50
CA GLN A 107 -4.62 5.97 12.88
C GLN A 107 -3.55 7.01 13.19
N SER A 108 -2.50 7.12 12.36
CA SER A 108 -1.45 8.13 12.51
C SER A 108 -2.03 9.56 12.54
N ARG A 109 -3.00 9.87 11.67
CA ARG A 109 -3.74 11.16 11.70
C ARG A 109 -4.54 11.37 12.99
N ARG A 110 -5.24 10.34 13.48
CA ARG A 110 -6.00 10.42 14.74
C ARG A 110 -5.08 10.65 15.93
N GLU A 111 -3.95 9.96 15.98
CA GLU A 111 -2.92 10.19 16.99
C GLU A 111 -2.35 11.61 16.90
N GLY A 112 -2.03 12.09 15.70
CA GLY A 112 -1.58 13.47 15.50
C GLY A 112 -2.59 14.50 16.02
N GLY A 113 -3.88 14.32 15.73
CA GLY A 113 -4.94 15.17 16.26
C GLY A 113 -5.03 15.17 17.79
N LYS A 114 -4.85 14.01 18.44
CA LYS A 114 -4.80 13.92 19.91
C LYS A 114 -3.60 14.69 20.48
N TRP A 115 -2.42 14.56 19.89
CA TRP A 115 -1.23 15.29 20.30
C TRP A 115 -1.36 16.82 20.15
N ILE A 116 -1.99 17.28 19.06
CA ILE A 116 -2.31 18.70 18.85
C ILE A 116 -3.26 19.20 19.96
N LEU A 117 -4.31 18.44 20.28
CA LEU A 117 -5.25 18.80 21.34
C LEU A 117 -4.55 18.91 22.72
N ILE A 118 -3.66 17.97 23.03
CA ILE A 118 -2.84 18.00 24.25
C ILE A 118 -1.93 19.24 24.25
N GLY A 119 -1.27 19.53 23.13
CA GLY A 119 -0.40 20.71 23.00
C GLY A 119 -1.15 22.02 23.25
N PHE A 120 -2.33 22.18 22.67
CA PHE A 120 -3.20 23.34 22.95
C PHE A 120 -3.66 23.39 24.40
N SER A 121 -4.02 22.26 24.99
CA SER A 121 -4.47 22.19 26.39
C SER A 121 -3.35 22.61 27.35
N LEU A 122 -2.12 22.14 27.12
CA LEU A 122 -0.94 22.52 27.92
C LEU A 122 -0.57 24.00 27.74
N SER A 123 -0.65 24.51 26.51
CA SER A 123 -0.37 25.93 26.22
C SER A 123 -1.40 26.85 26.88
N PHE A 124 -2.68 26.46 26.86
CA PHE A 124 -3.75 27.17 27.56
C PHE A 124 -3.54 27.13 29.07
N LEU A 125 -3.17 25.97 29.63
CA LEU A 125 -2.88 25.84 31.05
C LEU A 125 -1.68 26.69 31.48
N SER A 126 -0.60 26.70 30.68
CA SER A 126 0.56 27.58 30.90
C SER A 126 0.13 29.05 30.97
N THR A 127 -0.70 29.51 30.03
CA THR A 127 -1.23 30.88 30.02
C THR A 127 -2.00 31.22 31.30
N LEU A 128 -2.79 30.29 31.84
CA LEU A 128 -3.50 30.47 33.11
C LEU A 128 -2.55 30.53 34.31
N LEU A 129 -1.50 29.72 34.31
CA LEU A 129 -0.49 29.67 35.38
C LEU A 129 0.34 30.95 35.44
N ILE A 130 0.76 31.47 34.27
CA ILE A 130 1.47 32.76 34.17
C ILE A 130 0.66 33.89 34.81
N ARG A 131 -0.67 33.90 34.59
CA ARG A 131 -1.55 34.93 35.13
C ARG A 131 -1.65 34.94 36.67
N GLN A 132 -1.40 33.82 37.34
CA GLN A 132 -1.49 33.74 38.80
C GLN A 132 -0.33 34.44 39.51
N GLY A 133 0.83 34.57 38.88
CA GLY A 133 2.01 35.28 39.43
C GLY A 133 2.60 34.71 40.72
N ASN A 134 2.10 33.58 41.23
CA ASN A 134 2.57 32.95 42.47
C ASN A 134 3.73 31.98 42.16
N PRO A 135 4.87 32.07 42.88
CA PRO A 135 6.06 31.25 42.63
C PRO A 135 5.82 29.74 42.77
N ILE A 136 4.76 29.31 43.47
CA ILE A 136 4.38 27.88 43.58
C ILE A 136 4.02 27.30 42.19
N PHE A 137 3.59 28.12 41.24
CA PHE A 137 3.24 27.70 39.87
C PHE A 137 4.43 27.66 38.90
N ASN A 138 5.64 28.04 39.33
CA ASN A 138 6.83 28.02 38.49
C ASN A 138 7.19 26.60 38.04
N LEU A 139 7.02 25.60 38.91
CA LEU A 139 7.36 24.21 38.59
C LEU A 139 6.42 23.59 37.53
N PRO A 140 5.07 23.69 37.64
CA PRO A 140 4.17 23.33 36.54
C PRO A 140 4.44 24.10 35.24
N LEU A 141 4.86 25.36 35.31
CA LEU A 141 5.15 26.19 34.14
C LEU A 141 6.33 25.63 33.32
N ILE A 142 7.42 25.23 34.01
CA ILE A 142 8.61 24.62 33.40
C ILE A 142 8.28 23.35 32.60
N ILE A 143 7.20 22.65 32.95
CA ILE A 143 6.78 21.43 32.25
C ILE A 143 5.78 21.75 31.13
N THR A 144 4.80 22.60 31.42
CA THR A 144 3.68 22.88 30.51
C THR A 144 4.10 23.63 29.26
N GLU A 145 5.06 24.57 29.35
CA GLU A 145 5.56 25.30 28.18
C GLU A 145 6.29 24.39 27.16
N PRO A 146 7.40 23.71 27.52
CA PRO A 146 8.07 22.81 26.58
C PRO A 146 7.19 21.61 26.22
N GLY A 147 6.35 21.13 27.14
CA GLY A 147 5.39 20.06 26.89
C GLY A 147 4.33 20.43 25.85
N GLY A 148 3.81 21.67 25.89
CA GLY A 148 2.86 22.19 24.93
C GLY A 148 3.45 22.31 23.53
N TRP A 149 4.62 22.93 23.42
CA TRP A 149 5.39 23.02 22.17
C TRP A 149 5.72 21.65 21.59
N PHE A 150 6.29 20.75 22.41
CA PHE A 150 6.67 19.40 21.98
C PHE A 150 5.47 18.59 21.47
N SER A 151 4.35 18.64 22.22
CA SER A 151 3.13 17.92 21.85
C SER A 151 2.55 18.46 20.54
N PHE A 152 2.57 19.78 20.34
CA PHE A 152 2.10 20.41 19.10
C PHE A 152 2.91 19.94 17.88
N TRP A 153 4.24 20.00 17.93
CA TRP A 153 5.08 19.55 16.81
C TRP A 153 4.98 18.06 16.55
N THR A 154 4.97 17.24 17.60
CA THR A 154 4.75 15.80 17.48
C THR A 154 3.42 15.50 16.81
N GLY A 155 2.39 16.28 17.13
CA GLY A 155 1.08 16.19 16.51
C GLY A 155 1.10 16.55 15.02
N LEU A 156 1.77 17.64 14.64
CA LEU A 156 1.93 18.04 13.24
C LEU A 156 2.74 17.02 12.42
N ASP A 157 3.80 16.47 12.98
CA ASP A 157 4.64 15.44 12.36
C ASP A 157 3.81 14.20 12.01
N LYS A 158 3.05 13.68 13.00
CA LYS A 158 2.11 12.57 12.80
C LYS A 158 0.97 12.89 11.82
N LEU A 159 0.51 14.14 11.77
CA LEU A 159 -0.60 14.52 10.89
C LEU A 159 -0.17 14.69 9.43
N PHE A 160 1.03 15.23 9.19
CA PHE A 160 1.45 15.69 7.87
C PHE A 160 2.69 14.98 7.30
N ILE A 161 3.67 14.62 8.12
CA ILE A 161 4.96 14.10 7.65
C ILE A 161 4.93 12.58 7.60
N GLU A 162 4.53 11.91 8.69
CA GLU A 162 4.44 10.45 8.74
C GLU A 162 3.55 9.87 7.60
N PRO A 163 2.39 10.46 7.27
CA PRO A 163 1.57 9.97 6.16
C PRO A 163 2.21 10.15 4.78
N LYS A 164 3.13 11.11 4.59
CA LYS A 164 3.81 11.32 3.29
C LYS A 164 4.72 10.14 2.96
N GLY A 165 5.41 9.57 3.94
CA GLY A 165 6.25 8.39 3.73
C GLY A 165 5.44 7.13 3.38
N LYS A 166 4.25 6.99 3.97
CA LYS A 166 3.36 5.82 3.78
C LYS A 166 2.44 5.92 2.57
N LYS A 167 2.25 7.13 2.02
CA LYS A 167 1.36 7.40 0.88
C LYS A 167 1.67 6.57 -0.39
N PRO A 168 2.93 6.48 -0.87
CA PRO A 168 3.23 5.73 -2.09
C PRO A 168 2.87 4.25 -2.00
N GLU A 169 3.08 3.65 -0.82
CA GLU A 169 2.72 2.24 -0.60
C GLU A 169 1.21 2.05 -0.54
N ASN A 170 0.49 2.96 0.14
CA ASN A 170 -0.98 2.93 0.15
C ASN A 170 -1.57 3.10 -1.25
N GLU A 171 -1.03 4.02 -2.06
CA GLU A 171 -1.45 4.22 -3.45
C GLU A 171 -1.20 2.98 -4.31
N PHE A 172 -0.05 2.33 -4.15
CA PHE A 172 0.25 1.06 -4.81
C PHE A 172 -0.83 0.00 -4.50
N TYR A 173 -1.06 -0.31 -3.22
CA TYR A 173 -2.04 -1.33 -2.85
C TYR A 173 -3.46 -0.95 -3.27
N LYS A 174 -3.83 0.33 -3.18
CA LYS A 174 -5.12 0.84 -3.65
C LYS A 174 -5.30 0.64 -5.15
N ASN A 175 -4.27 0.91 -5.95
CA ASN A 175 -4.32 0.71 -7.40
C ASN A 175 -4.41 -0.78 -7.74
N MET A 176 -3.57 -1.63 -7.13
CA MET A 176 -3.60 -3.08 -7.33
C MET A 176 -4.92 -3.71 -6.89
N SER A 177 -5.58 -3.19 -5.84
CA SER A 177 -6.88 -3.70 -5.39
C SER A 177 -8.01 -3.54 -6.43
N LYS A 178 -7.86 -2.57 -7.34
CA LYS A 178 -8.83 -2.24 -8.40
C LYS A 178 -8.47 -2.86 -9.74
N MET A 179 -7.34 -3.55 -9.82
CA MET A 179 -6.83 -4.08 -11.08
C MET A 179 -7.70 -5.23 -11.61
N THR A 180 -7.65 -5.42 -12.92
CA THR A 180 -8.15 -6.64 -13.55
C THR A 180 -7.01 -7.61 -13.80
N VAL A 181 -7.14 -8.85 -13.34
CA VAL A 181 -6.17 -9.91 -13.62
C VAL A 181 -6.59 -10.68 -14.87
N LYS A 182 -5.66 -10.84 -15.82
CA LYS A 182 -5.81 -11.67 -17.02
C LYS A 182 -4.63 -12.64 -17.13
N PHE A 183 -4.95 -13.89 -17.45
CA PHE A 183 -3.98 -14.90 -17.81
C PHE A 183 -3.91 -14.99 -19.32
N LEU A 184 -2.70 -14.86 -19.86
CA LEU A 184 -2.38 -14.93 -21.28
C LEU A 184 -1.40 -16.08 -21.51
N ASN A 185 -1.27 -16.49 -22.76
CA ASN A 185 -0.34 -17.54 -23.15
C ASN A 185 0.73 -17.03 -24.11
N TYR A 186 1.82 -17.78 -24.14
CA TYR A 186 2.82 -17.80 -25.20
C TYR A 186 3.19 -19.26 -25.51
#